data_AF-A0A1G2YY84-F1
#
_entry.id   AF-A0A1G2YY84-F1
#
_cell.length_a   1.000
_cell.length_b   1.000
_cell.length_c   1.000
_cell.angle_alpha   90.00
_cell.angle_beta   90.00
_cell.angle_gamma   90.00
#
_symmetry.space_group_name_H-M   'P 1'
#
loop_
_entity.id
_entity.type
_entity.pdbx_description
1 polymer ?
#
loop_
_entity_poly.entity_id
_entity_poly.type
_entity_poly.pdbx_seq_one_letter_code
_entity_poly.pdbx_strand_id
1 'polypeptide(L)'
;MEREELKRIIDSPESYNETKAETVYAWFRDCYSRRMRWVMICVYVQYGILLVPIVYSAIAFFRTDQVRLQILHATVFLFGNLWMGFISVFAWVMMQRPSISREIKRLELSIAELSETIRKA
;
A
#
# COMPACT_ATOMS: atom_id res chain seq x y z
N MET A 1 27.15 31.95 20.08
CA MET A 1 27.64 30.82 19.25
C MET A 1 26.52 29.87 18.83
N GLU A 2 25.54 29.53 19.68
CA GLU A 2 24.46 28.57 19.30
C GLU A 2 23.47 29.07 18.23
N ARG A 3 23.17 30.39 18.16
CA ARG A 3 22.20 30.92 17.18
C ARG A 3 22.74 31.00 15.75
N GLU A 4 24.04 31.19 15.57
CA GLU A 4 24.65 31.25 14.23
C GLU A 4 24.76 29.85 13.60
N GLU A 5 25.04 28.82 14.40
CA GLU A 5 25.01 27.43 13.93
C GLU A 5 23.59 26.97 13.59
N LEU A 6 22.59 27.33 14.40
CA LEU A 6 21.17 27.06 14.10
C LEU A 6 20.73 27.73 12.79
N LYS A 7 21.19 28.97 12.53
CA LYS A 7 20.86 29.68 11.30
C LYS A 7 21.52 29.03 10.08
N ARG A 8 22.75 28.53 10.22
CA ARG A 8 23.48 27.81 9.14
C ARG A 8 22.83 26.48 8.77
N ILE A 9 22.24 25.78 9.74
CA ILE A 9 21.52 24.50 9.52
C ILE A 9 20.17 24.75 8.81
N ILE A 10 19.48 25.85 9.13
CA ILE A 10 18.19 26.21 8.51
C ILE A 10 18.39 26.77 7.09
N ASP A 11 19.47 27.51 6.84
CA ASP A 11 19.77 28.19 5.58
C ASP A 11 20.49 27.29 4.53
N SER A 12 20.78 26.04 4.89
CA SER A 12 21.29 25.03 3.95
C SER A 12 20.14 24.16 3.39
N PRO A 13 19.56 24.51 2.23
CA PRO A 13 18.44 23.74 1.66
C PRO A 13 18.82 22.31 1.24
N GLU A 14 20.12 22.00 1.07
CA GLU A 14 20.59 20.65 0.71
C GLU A 14 20.48 19.65 1.88
N SER A 15 20.87 20.02 3.11
CA SER A 15 20.88 19.08 4.24
C SER A 15 19.46 18.74 4.76
N TYR A 16 18.53 19.70 4.67
CA TYR A 16 17.14 19.51 5.08
C TYR A 16 16.36 18.67 4.06
N ASN A 17 16.63 18.82 2.76
CA ASN A 17 16.02 18.01 1.72
C ASN A 17 16.58 16.58 1.67
N GLU A 18 17.88 16.38 1.85
CA GLU A 18 18.47 15.03 1.90
C GLU A 18 17.90 14.23 3.08
N THR A 19 17.82 14.83 4.27
CA THR A 19 17.26 14.16 5.45
C THR A 19 15.80 13.75 5.25
N LYS A 20 14.99 14.61 4.63
CA LYS A 20 13.57 14.33 4.36
C LYS A 20 13.40 13.34 3.21
N ALA A 21 14.20 13.46 2.14
CA ALA A 21 14.20 12.53 1.01
C ALA A 21 14.67 11.13 1.44
N GLU A 22 15.72 11.02 2.26
CA GLU A 22 16.15 9.76 2.87
C GLU A 22 15.11 9.22 3.84
N THR A 23 14.42 10.06 4.62
CA THR A 23 13.33 9.62 5.52
C THR A 23 12.13 9.11 4.74
N VAL A 24 11.74 9.78 3.65
CA VAL A 24 10.63 9.38 2.78
C VAL A 24 11.00 8.15 1.97
N TYR A 25 12.24 8.06 1.47
CA TYR A 25 12.76 6.89 0.77
C TYR A 25 12.95 5.70 1.71
N ALA A 26 13.39 5.93 2.94
CA ALA A 26 13.44 4.91 3.98
C ALA A 26 12.04 4.43 4.33
N TRP A 27 11.07 5.33 4.54
CA TRP A 27 9.65 4.98 4.71
C TRP A 27 9.11 4.17 3.54
N PHE A 28 9.42 4.57 2.30
CA PHE A 28 9.00 3.89 1.09
C PHE A 28 9.62 2.50 1.00
N ARG A 29 10.93 2.38 1.26
CA ARG A 29 11.72 1.13 1.29
C ARG A 29 11.27 0.19 2.41
N ASP A 30 10.88 0.73 3.55
CA ASP A 30 10.42 -0.03 4.71
C ASP A 30 8.95 -0.43 4.62
N CYS A 31 8.12 0.37 3.96
CA CYS A 31 6.79 -0.03 3.52
C CYS A 31 6.91 -1.15 2.46
N TYR A 32 7.97 -1.09 1.65
CA TYR A 32 8.44 -2.15 0.75
C TYR A 32 9.25 -3.26 1.45
N SER A 33 8.94 -3.52 2.73
CA SER A 33 9.39 -4.72 3.44
C SER A 33 9.15 -5.94 2.55
N ARG A 34 10.14 -6.83 2.49
CA ARG A 34 10.22 -7.99 1.57
C ARG A 34 8.90 -8.80 1.51
N ARG A 35 8.11 -8.80 2.58
CA ARG A 35 6.80 -9.46 2.69
C ARG A 35 5.66 -8.71 1.97
N MET A 36 5.64 -7.37 2.00
CA MET A 36 4.64 -6.53 1.31
C MET A 36 4.81 -6.59 -0.22
N ARG A 37 6.06 -6.71 -0.69
CA ARG A 37 6.38 -6.93 -2.10
C ARG A 37 5.66 -8.14 -2.70
N TRP A 38 5.66 -9.26 -1.98
CA TRP A 38 4.98 -10.47 -2.42
C TRP A 38 3.47 -10.25 -2.54
N VAL A 39 2.87 -9.52 -1.61
CA VAL A 39 1.43 -9.20 -1.66
C VAL A 39 1.13 -8.34 -2.89
N MET A 40 1.91 -7.30 -3.16
CA MET A 40 1.75 -6.48 -4.36
C MET A 40 1.89 -7.29 -5.65
N ILE A 41 2.93 -8.14 -5.75
CA ILE A 41 3.15 -9.00 -6.92
C ILE A 41 1.94 -9.93 -7.13
N CYS A 42 1.47 -10.60 -6.07
CA CYS A 42 0.29 -11.46 -6.14
C CYS A 42 -0.95 -10.70 -6.62
N VAL A 43 -1.18 -9.49 -6.11
CA VAL A 43 -2.32 -8.64 -6.52
C VAL A 43 -2.23 -8.28 -8.00
N TYR A 44 -1.07 -7.82 -8.48
CA TYR A 44 -0.88 -7.48 -9.90
C TYR A 44 -1.01 -8.69 -10.83
N VAL A 45 -0.48 -9.85 -10.43
CA VAL A 45 -0.66 -11.10 -11.18
C VAL A 45 -2.14 -11.45 -11.29
N GLN A 46 -2.89 -11.32 -10.19
CA GLN A 46 -4.32 -11.60 -10.19
C GLN A 46 -5.13 -10.63 -11.04
N TYR A 47 -4.77 -9.33 -11.06
CA TYR A 47 -5.35 -8.37 -12.00
C TYR A 47 -5.09 -8.78 -13.46
N GLY A 48 -3.86 -9.19 -13.78
CA GLY A 48 -3.50 -9.66 -15.11
C GLY A 48 -4.31 -10.89 -15.54
N ILE A 49 -4.45 -11.87 -14.63
CA ILE A 49 -5.23 -13.09 -14.88
C ILE A 49 -6.71 -12.79 -15.04
N LEU A 50 -7.29 -11.89 -14.24
CA LEU A 50 -8.71 -11.53 -14.33
C LEU A 50 -9.06 -10.66 -15.54
N LEU A 51 -8.10 -9.90 -16.08
CA LEU A 51 -8.35 -9.02 -17.22
C LEU A 51 -8.67 -9.82 -18.49
N VAL A 52 -8.02 -10.97 -18.69
CA VAL A 52 -8.23 -11.87 -19.84
C VAL A 52 -9.68 -12.40 -19.94
N PRO A 53 -10.27 -13.04 -18.92
CA PRO A 53 -11.64 -13.54 -18.97
C PRO A 53 -12.67 -12.41 -19.05
N ILE A 54 -12.40 -11.23 -18.48
CA ILE A 54 -13.29 -10.06 -18.57
C ILE A 54 -13.41 -9.61 -20.03
N VAL A 55 -12.29 -9.43 -20.73
CA VAL A 55 -12.26 -9.05 -22.15
C VAL A 55 -12.88 -10.14 -23.02
N TYR A 56 -12.55 -11.42 -22.76
CA TYR A 56 -13.13 -12.54 -23.49
C TYR A 56 -14.65 -12.61 -23.32
N SER A 57 -15.16 -12.43 -22.10
CA SER A 57 -16.59 -12.48 -21.84
C SER A 57 -17.34 -11.33 -22.50
N ALA A 58 -16.75 -10.12 -22.52
CA ALA A 58 -17.33 -8.98 -23.25
C ALA A 58 -17.45 -9.28 -24.75
N ILE A 59 -16.41 -9.84 -25.38
CA ILE A 59 -16.43 -10.19 -26.82
C ILE A 59 -17.43 -11.32 -27.11
N ALA A 60 -17.48 -12.35 -26.24
CA ALA A 60 -18.37 -13.49 -26.41
C ALA A 60 -19.86 -13.13 -26.23
N PHE A 61 -20.14 -12.13 -25.39
CA PHE A 61 -21.48 -11.56 -25.22
C PHE A 61 -22.02 -10.98 -26.53
N PHE A 62 -21.21 -10.24 -27.28
CA PHE A 62 -21.63 -9.64 -28.56
C PHE A 62 -21.71 -10.63 -29.73
N ARG A 63 -21.06 -11.80 -29.65
CA ARG A 63 -21.04 -12.79 -30.74
C ARG A 63 -22.16 -13.83 -30.69
N THR A 64 -22.91 -13.91 -29.59
CA THR A 64 -23.88 -15.00 -29.39
C THR A 64 -25.32 -14.49 -29.48
N ASP A 65 -26.13 -15.09 -30.37
CA ASP A 65 -27.56 -14.80 -30.58
C ASP A 65 -28.49 -15.51 -29.57
N GLN A 66 -27.96 -16.49 -28.83
CA GLN A 66 -28.71 -17.25 -27.83
C GLN A 66 -28.70 -16.56 -26.46
N VAL A 67 -29.87 -16.15 -25.99
CA VAL A 67 -30.10 -15.49 -24.68
C VAL A 67 -29.47 -16.27 -23.51
N ARG A 68 -29.51 -17.61 -23.55
CA ARG A 68 -28.95 -18.45 -22.48
C ARG A 68 -27.43 -18.32 -22.34
N LEU A 69 -26.72 -18.22 -23.47
CA LEU A 69 -25.27 -18.00 -23.49
C LEU A 69 -24.90 -16.57 -23.12
N GLN A 70 -25.70 -15.58 -23.52
CA GLN A 70 -25.51 -14.19 -23.11
C GLN A 70 -25.58 -14.02 -21.59
N ILE A 71 -26.53 -14.68 -20.92
CA ILE A 71 -26.65 -14.66 -19.46
C ILE A 71 -25.42 -15.29 -18.80
N LEU A 72 -24.93 -16.43 -19.32
CA LEU A 72 -23.75 -17.10 -18.77
C LEU A 72 -22.51 -16.20 -18.86
N HIS A 73 -22.28 -15.55 -20.00
CA HIS A 73 -21.18 -14.60 -20.18
C HIS A 73 -21.33 -13.36 -19.29
N ALA A 74 -22.55 -12.83 -19.13
CA ALA A 74 -22.82 -11.71 -18.24
C ALA A 74 -22.55 -12.07 -16.77
N THR A 75 -22.95 -13.26 -16.30
CA THR A 75 -22.68 -13.71 -14.93
C THR A 75 -21.18 -13.89 -14.67
N VAL A 76 -20.44 -14.47 -15.61
CA VAL A 76 -18.97 -14.61 -15.50
C VAL A 76 -18.30 -13.23 -15.45
N PHE A 77 -18.77 -12.28 -16.25
CA PHE A 77 -18.26 -10.91 -16.25
C PHE A 77 -18.53 -10.19 -14.91
N LEU A 78 -19.76 -10.32 -14.38
CA LEU A 78 -20.14 -9.73 -13.09
C LEU A 78 -19.33 -10.35 -11.95
N PHE A 79 -19.19 -11.68 -11.93
CA PHE A 79 -18.42 -12.36 -10.89
C PHE A 79 -16.94 -11.98 -10.94
N GLY A 80 -16.37 -11.88 -12.15
CA GLY A 80 -15.00 -11.40 -12.36
C GLY A 80 -14.80 -9.98 -11.84
N ASN A 81 -15.74 -9.06 -12.13
CA ASN A 81 -15.69 -7.69 -11.60
C ASN A 81 -15.82 -7.65 -10.07
N LEU A 82 -16.73 -8.44 -9.50
CA LEU A 82 -16.92 -8.50 -8.05
C LEU A 82 -15.63 -8.99 -7.37
N TRP A 83 -15.03 -10.05 -7.90
CA TRP A 83 -13.78 -10.61 -7.42
C TRP A 83 -12.62 -9.60 -7.50
N MET A 84 -12.56 -8.82 -8.58
CA MET A 84 -11.59 -7.73 -8.72
C MET A 84 -11.77 -6.64 -7.65
N GLY A 85 -13.02 -6.31 -7.31
CA GLY A 85 -13.35 -5.40 -6.20
C GLY A 85 -12.85 -5.93 -4.85
N PHE A 86 -13.10 -7.21 -4.55
CA PHE A 86 -12.61 -7.85 -3.31
C PHE A 86 -11.09 -7.83 -3.20
N ILE A 87 -10.36 -8.15 -4.28
CA ILE A 87 -8.90 -8.10 -4.30
C ILE A 87 -8.40 -6.68 -4.03
N SER A 88 -9.05 -5.67 -4.61
CA SER A 88 -8.69 -4.26 -4.42
C SER A 88 -8.78 -3.84 -2.95
N VAL A 89 -9.91 -4.15 -2.30
CA VAL A 89 -10.13 -3.85 -0.88
C VAL A 89 -9.16 -4.65 -0.01
N PHE A 90 -8.93 -5.92 -0.33
CA PHE A 90 -7.99 -6.77 0.39
C PHE A 90 -6.55 -6.23 0.31
N ALA A 91 -6.13 -5.77 -0.86
CA ALA A 91 -4.82 -5.15 -1.07
C ALA A 91 -4.67 -3.87 -0.21
N TRP A 92 -5.70 -3.04 -0.13
CA TRP A 92 -5.73 -1.86 0.73
C TRP A 92 -5.59 -2.22 2.21
N VAL A 93 -6.34 -3.20 2.70
CA VAL A 93 -6.27 -3.65 4.11
C VAL A 93 -4.90 -4.24 4.43
N MET A 94 -4.37 -5.07 3.53
CA MET A 94 -3.01 -5.61 3.63
C MET A 94 -1.96 -4.51 3.68
N MET A 95 -2.14 -3.43 2.92
CA MET A 95 -1.22 -2.29 2.89
C MET A 95 -1.22 -1.50 4.21
N GLN A 96 -2.37 -1.39 4.89
CA GLN A 96 -2.48 -0.62 6.13
C GLN A 96 -1.95 -1.36 7.37
N ARG A 97 -2.01 -2.69 7.42
CA ARG A 97 -1.64 -3.47 8.62
C ARG A 97 -0.21 -3.21 9.13
N PRO A 98 0.83 -3.12 8.29
CA PRO A 98 2.19 -2.86 8.75
C PRO A 98 2.40 -1.43 9.24
N SER A 99 1.62 -0.45 8.76
CA SER A 99 1.69 0.95 9.24
C SER A 99 1.27 1.04 10.71
N ILE A 100 0.12 0.44 11.03
CA ILE A 100 -0.45 0.44 12.38
C ILE A 100 0.51 -0.21 13.39
N SER A 101 1.13 -1.34 13.02
CA SER A 101 2.08 -2.03 13.91
C SER A 101 3.33 -1.19 14.22
N ARG A 102 3.77 -0.33 13.30
CA ARG A 102 4.92 0.57 13.52
C ARG A 102 4.56 1.74 14.42
N GLU A 103 3.36 2.26 14.27
CA GLU A 103 2.85 3.33 15.14
C GLU A 103 2.71 2.84 16.58
N ILE A 104 2.16 1.64 16.79
CA ILE A 104 2.08 1.02 18.12
C ILE A 104 3.48 0.87 18.73
N LYS A 105 4.46 0.35 17.98
CA LYS A 105 5.83 0.22 18.48
C LYS A 105 6.49 1.55 18.84
N ARG A 106 6.23 2.63 18.09
CA ARG A 106 6.72 3.96 18.47
C ARG A 106 6.09 4.47 19.76
N LEU A 107 4.79 4.22 19.94
CA LEU A 107 4.08 4.59 21.16
C LEU A 107 4.62 3.80 22.36
N GLU A 108 4.87 2.50 22.20
CA GLU A 108 5.51 1.66 23.23
C GLU A 108 6.90 2.20 23.61
N LEU A 109 7.72 2.59 22.64
CA LEU A 109 9.05 3.14 22.89
C LEU A 109 8.99 4.47 23.64
N SER A 110 8.10 5.37 23.23
CA SER A 110 7.89 6.68 23.85
C SER A 110 7.41 6.55 25.30
N ILE A 111 6.52 5.61 25.58
CA ILE A 111 6.06 5.31 26.94
C ILE A 111 7.22 4.75 27.80
N ALA A 112 8.08 3.90 27.23
CA ALA A 112 9.23 3.35 27.94
C ALA A 112 10.26 4.45 28.30
N GLU A 113 10.56 5.36 27.38
CA GLU A 113 11.45 6.51 27.63
C GLU A 113 10.89 7.46 28.71
N LEU A 114 9.57 7.72 28.67
CA LEU A 114 8.91 8.54 29.68
C LEU A 114 8.94 7.86 31.06
N SER A 115 8.71 6.55 31.11
CA SER A 115 8.80 5.77 32.34
C SER A 115 10.20 5.77 32.93
N GLU A 116 11.24 5.66 32.11
CA GLU A 116 12.63 5.77 32.58
C GLU A 116 12.98 7.17 33.08
N THR A 117 12.45 8.21 32.44
CA THR A 117 12.67 9.60 32.86
C THR A 117 12.01 9.88 34.21
N ILE A 118 10.78 9.41 34.41
CA ILE A 118 10.08 9.52 35.70
C ILE A 118 10.78 8.71 36.79
N ARG A 119 11.33 7.52 36.47
CA ARG A 119 12.07 6.69 37.44
C ARG A 119 13.43 7.29 37.85
N LYS A 120 14.03 8.14 37.02
CA LYS A 120 15.29 8.83 37.30
C LYS A 120 15.13 10.18 38.02
N ALA A 121 13.90 10.70 38.11
CA ALA A 121 13.56 11.92 38.86
C ALA A 121 13.13 11.58 40.29
#